data_AF-A0A9J6GXN0-F1
#
_entry.id   AF-A0A9J6GXN0-F1
#
_cell.length_a   1.000
_cell.length_b   1.000
_cell.length_c   1.000
_cell.angle_alpha   90.00
_cell.angle_beta   90.00
_cell.angle_gamma   90.00
#
_symmetry.space_group_name_H-M   'P 1'
#
loop_
_entity.id
_entity.type
_entity.pdbx_description
1 polymer ?
#
loop_
_entity_poly.entity_id
_entity_poly.type
_entity_poly.pdbx_seq_one_letter_code
_entity_poly.pdbx_strand_id
1 'polypeptide(L)'
;MTVVAKCGRRLAQYACADECTCHPNFVFLNCSQPGSNNIEVSCESPVMYAQRKNAERNRTSYQLQPTCPQHQQHGQCFVNLIRKMQCSFSWDWGPSFPSTGIW
;
A
#
# COMPACT_ATOMS: atom_id res chain seq x y z
N MET A 1 0.15 -0.65 0.46
CA MET A 1 -0.75 -1.09 -0.62
C MET A 1 -0.02 -0.75 -1.89
N THR A 2 0.67 -1.71 -2.50
CA THR A 2 1.26 -1.49 -3.82
C THR A 2 0.18 -1.83 -4.83
N VAL A 3 -0.28 -0.86 -5.62
CA VAL A 3 -1.18 -1.10 -6.76
C VAL A 3 -0.32 -1.41 -7.98
N VAL A 4 -0.41 -2.64 -8.47
CA VAL A 4 0.20 -2.98 -9.76
C VAL A 4 -0.93 -3.09 -10.77
N ALA A 5 -1.02 -2.11 -11.67
CA ALA A 5 -1.93 -2.17 -12.81
C ALA A 5 -1.22 -2.84 -14.00
N LYS A 6 -1.78 -3.95 -14.50
CA LYS A 6 -1.30 -4.64 -15.70
C LYS A 6 -2.31 -4.56 -16.82
N CYS A 7 -1.79 -4.47 -18.04
CA CYS A 7 -2.54 -4.74 -19.25
C CYS A 7 -1.82 -5.84 -20.03
N GLY A 8 -2.39 -7.05 -20.03
CA GLY A 8 -1.71 -8.25 -20.51
C GLY A 8 -0.40 -8.52 -19.75
N ARG A 9 0.73 -8.63 -20.46
CA ARG A 9 2.06 -8.84 -19.84
C ARG A 9 2.82 -7.55 -19.51
N ARG A 10 2.27 -6.38 -19.85
CA ARG A 10 2.97 -5.08 -19.66
C ARG A 10 2.48 -4.40 -18.40
N LEU A 11 3.42 -3.86 -17.63
CA LEU A 11 3.15 -2.99 -16.51
C LEU A 11 2.70 -1.62 -17.06
N ALA A 12 1.59 -1.10 -16.57
CA ALA A 12 1.27 0.31 -16.78
C ALA A 12 2.28 1.14 -15.98
N GLN A 13 2.76 2.24 -16.57
CA GLN A 13 3.60 3.19 -15.83
C GLN A 13 2.67 3.97 -14.89
N TYR A 14 2.98 3.95 -13.60
CA TYR A 14 2.20 4.62 -12.57
C TYR A 14 3.11 5.43 -11.66
N ALA A 15 2.66 6.64 -11.30
CA ALA A 15 3.15 7.38 -10.16
C ALA A 15 2.18 7.16 -8.99
N CYS A 16 2.68 7.20 -7.75
CA CYS A 16 1.87 7.17 -6.52
C CYS A 16 1.11 5.87 -6.18
N ALA A 17 1.35 4.74 -6.85
CA ALA A 17 0.55 3.53 -6.60
C ALA A 17 0.75 2.89 -5.21
N ASP A 18 1.71 3.37 -4.42
CA ASP A 18 1.96 2.99 -3.04
C ASP A 18 1.38 3.96 -1.99
N GLU A 19 0.64 4.98 -2.43
CA GLU A 19 0.01 6.00 -1.59
C GLU A 19 -1.51 6.07 -1.78
N CYS A 20 -2.27 5.86 -0.71
CA CYS A 20 -3.75 5.83 -0.76
C CYS A 20 -4.42 7.20 -0.93
N THR A 21 -3.68 8.30 -0.80
CA THR A 21 -4.19 9.67 -0.86
C THR A 21 -3.77 10.43 -2.12
N CYS A 22 -2.87 9.86 -2.92
CA CYS A 22 -2.47 10.46 -4.18
C CYS A 22 -3.41 9.95 -5.29
N HIS A 23 -3.79 10.83 -6.21
CA HIS A 23 -4.58 10.45 -7.38
C HIS A 23 -3.63 9.88 -8.44
N PRO A 24 -3.65 8.55 -8.71
CA PRO A 24 -2.74 7.99 -9.70
C PRO A 24 -3.24 8.31 -11.10
N ASN A 25 -2.36 8.86 -11.93
CA ASN A 25 -2.60 8.96 -13.37
C ASN A 25 -2.06 7.69 -14.03
N PHE A 26 -2.96 6.86 -14.56
CA PHE A 26 -2.60 5.68 -15.34
C PHE A 26 -2.68 6.00 -16.83
N VAL A 27 -1.57 5.76 -17.54
CA VAL A 27 -1.51 5.94 -19.00
C VAL A 27 -1.51 4.57 -19.67
N PHE A 28 -2.56 4.28 -20.45
CA PHE A 28 -2.78 2.99 -21.12
C PHE A 28 -2.58 3.04 -22.65
N LEU A 29 -1.94 4.10 -23.16
CA LEU A 29 -1.82 4.37 -24.60
C LEU A 29 -1.19 3.22 -25.41
N ASN A 30 -0.28 2.46 -24.80
CA ASN A 30 0.49 1.40 -25.48
C ASN A 30 -0.06 -0.01 -25.23
N CYS A 31 -1.25 -0.14 -24.63
CA CYS A 31 -1.82 -1.44 -24.27
C CYS A 31 -3.34 -1.56 -24.48
N SER A 32 -4.03 -0.46 -24.81
CA SER A 32 -5.43 -0.49 -25.22
C SER A 32 -5.62 -1.23 -26.55
N GLN A 33 -6.56 -2.18 -26.60
CA GLN A 33 -6.97 -2.89 -27.81
C GLN A 33 -8.39 -2.49 -28.23
N PRO A 34 -8.70 -2.50 -29.54
CA PRO A 34 -10.07 -2.33 -30.02
C PRO A 34 -10.98 -3.42 -29.44
N GLY A 35 -12.08 -3.02 -28.79
CA GLY A 35 -13.04 -3.94 -28.16
C GLY A 35 -12.79 -4.13 -26.67
N SER A 36 -12.74 -5.38 -26.22
CA SER A 36 -12.68 -5.71 -24.79
C SER A 36 -11.26 -5.63 -24.24
N ASN A 37 -11.10 -4.92 -23.13
CA ASN A 37 -9.85 -4.81 -22.39
C ASN A 37 -10.02 -5.41 -21.00
N ASN A 38 -8.99 -6.09 -20.50
CA ASN A 38 -8.95 -6.60 -19.14
C ASN A 38 -7.90 -5.83 -18.34
N ILE A 39 -8.30 -5.25 -17.20
CA ILE A 39 -7.42 -4.51 -16.30
C ILE A 39 -7.29 -5.32 -15.02
N GLU A 40 -6.07 -5.73 -14.71
CA GLU A 40 -5.77 -6.44 -13.48
C GLU A 40 -5.11 -5.49 -12.48
N VAL A 41 -5.68 -5.45 -11.26
CA VAL A 41 -5.14 -4.71 -10.12
C VAL A 41 -4.78 -5.70 -9.03
N SER A 42 -3.48 -5.88 -8.79
CA SER A 42 -3.00 -6.68 -7.66
C SER A 42 -2.72 -5.77 -6.47
N CYS A 43 -3.27 -6.11 -5.29
CA CYS A 43 -3.01 -5.40 -4.04
C CYS A 43 -2.15 -6.25 -3.10
N GLU A 44 -1.05 -5.68 -2.61
CA GLU A 44 -0.26 -6.24 -1.51
C GLU A 44 -0.88 -5.87 -0.15
N SER A 45 -0.87 -6.80 0.81
CA SER A 45 -1.30 -6.57 2.19
C SER A 45 -0.57 -5.36 2.80
N PRO A 46 -1.27 -4.38 3.41
CA PRO A 46 -0.63 -3.20 3.99
C PRO A 46 0.33 -3.55 5.13
N VAL A 47 -0.01 -4.58 5.92
CA VAL A 47 0.82 -5.04 7.04
C VAL A 47 2.12 -5.65 6.52
N MET A 48 2.04 -6.53 5.51
CA MET A 48 3.22 -7.15 4.90
C MET A 48 4.11 -6.10 4.21
N TYR A 49 3.49 -5.14 3.50
CA TYR A 49 4.21 -4.02 2.87
C TYR A 49 4.99 -3.22 3.92
N ALA A 50 4.36 -2.86 5.04
CA ALA A 50 4.98 -2.09 6.10
C ALA A 50 6.15 -2.83 6.77
N GLN A 51 5.99 -4.14 7.03
CA GLN A 51 7.07 -5.00 7.53
C GLN A 51 8.24 -5.10 6.55
N ARG A 52 7.96 -5.29 5.25
CA ARG A 52 8.98 -5.31 4.21
C ARG A 52 9.75 -3.99 4.13
N LYS A 53 9.05 -2.85 4.20
CA LYS A 53 9.67 -1.53 4.28
C LYS A 53 10.56 -1.37 5.51
N ASN A 54 10.16 -1.92 6.64
CA ASN A 54 11.01 -1.92 7.83
C ASN A 54 12.28 -2.76 7.62
N ALA A 55 12.16 -3.95 7.02
CA ALA A 55 13.30 -4.80 6.70
C ALA A 55 14.29 -4.14 5.71
N GLU A 56 13.77 -3.42 4.69
CA GLU A 56 14.58 -2.60 3.78
C GLU A 56 15.32 -1.48 4.53
N ARG A 57 14.67 -0.88 5.52
CA ARG A 57 15.18 0.22 6.37
C ARG A 57 16.12 -0.22 7.48
N ASN A 58 16.16 -1.48 7.89
CA ASN A 58 17.11 -1.98 8.89
C ASN A 58 18.59 -1.79 8.50
N ARG A 59 18.86 -1.28 7.29
CA ARG A 59 20.18 -0.81 6.83
C ARG A 59 20.49 0.65 7.18
N THR A 60 19.54 1.40 7.75
CA THR A 60 19.72 2.80 8.19
C THR A 60 20.10 2.89 9.67
N SER A 61 20.86 3.92 10.05
CA SER A 61 21.48 4.06 11.38
C SER A 61 20.50 4.36 12.53
N TYR A 62 19.22 4.58 12.24
CA TYR A 62 18.22 4.91 13.26
C TYR A 62 16.88 4.20 12.98
N GLN A 63 16.22 3.80 14.07
CA GLN A 63 14.89 3.16 14.03
C GLN A 63 13.79 4.21 14.11
N LEU A 64 12.73 4.05 13.33
CA LEU A 64 11.54 4.88 13.45
C LEU A 64 10.65 4.38 14.58
N GLN A 65 10.22 5.33 15.42
CA GLN A 65 9.27 5.10 16.51
C GLN A 65 7.91 5.75 16.17
N PRO A 66 6.80 5.22 16.70
CA PRO A 66 6.69 3.93 17.37
C PRO A 66 6.82 2.76 16.38
N THR A 67 7.49 1.69 16.79
CA THR A 67 7.59 0.45 16.00
C THR A 67 6.24 -0.27 15.92
N CYS A 68 5.54 -0.37 17.05
CA CYS A 68 4.23 -1.02 17.18
C CYS A 68 3.30 -0.17 18.08
N PRO A 69 1.98 -0.26 17.90
CA PRO A 69 1.02 0.33 18.81
C PRO A 69 1.03 -0.37 20.19
N GLN A 70 0.41 0.25 21.19
CA GLN A 70 0.25 -0.34 22.52
C GLN A 70 -0.54 -1.65 22.43
N HIS A 71 -0.19 -2.64 23.27
CA HIS A 71 -0.84 -3.97 23.24
C HIS A 71 -2.38 -3.88 23.37
N GLN A 72 -2.88 -2.94 24.19
CA GLN A 72 -4.32 -2.74 24.41
C GLN A 72 -5.10 -2.38 23.14
N GLN A 73 -4.43 -1.83 22.12
CA GLN A 73 -5.07 -1.47 20.86
C GLN A 73 -5.21 -2.66 19.90
N HIS A 74 -4.56 -3.79 20.19
CA HIS A 74 -4.56 -5.00 19.34
C HIS A 74 -4.23 -4.68 17.86
N GLY A 75 -3.30 -3.75 17.66
CA GLY A 75 -2.98 -3.17 16.35
C GLY A 75 -1.85 -3.87 15.60
N GLN A 76 -1.51 -3.28 14.46
CA GLN A 76 -0.45 -3.74 13.56
C GLN A 76 0.73 -2.75 13.58
N CYS A 77 1.94 -3.28 13.41
CA CYS A 77 3.17 -2.50 13.50
C CYS A 77 3.51 -1.72 12.21
N PHE A 78 4.46 -0.79 12.31
CA PHE A 78 5.11 -0.12 11.17
C PHE A 78 4.20 0.75 10.30
N VAL A 79 3.09 1.24 10.85
CA VAL A 79 2.12 2.09 10.12
C VAL A 79 2.73 3.36 9.54
N ASN A 80 3.78 3.88 10.17
CA ASN A 80 4.58 5.04 9.74
C ASN A 80 5.39 4.80 8.46
N LEU A 81 5.57 3.54 8.05
CA LEU A 81 6.31 3.15 6.84
C LEU A 81 5.42 2.96 5.61
N ILE A 82 4.11 3.19 5.74
CA ILE A 82 3.14 3.08 4.65
C ILE A 82 2.28 4.34 4.54
N ARG A 83 2.08 4.82 3.32
CA ARG A 83 1.22 5.99 3.02
C ARG A 83 -0.25 5.57 2.88
N LYS A 84 -0.84 5.14 4.01
CA LYS A 84 -2.27 4.80 4.18
C LYS A 84 -2.82 5.53 5.41
N MET A 85 -4.15 5.61 5.52
CA MET A 85 -4.83 6.10 6.74
C MET A 85 -4.26 5.41 7.97
N GLN A 86 -3.61 6.19 8.85
CA GLN A 86 -2.80 5.65 9.95
C GLN A 86 -3.65 4.88 10.96
N CYS A 87 -4.83 5.39 11.31
CA CYS A 87 -5.73 4.71 12.26
C CYS A 87 -6.31 3.38 11.72
N SER A 88 -6.12 3.03 10.44
CA SER A 88 -6.51 1.71 9.92
C SER A 88 -5.71 0.55 10.53
N PHE A 89 -4.55 0.83 11.14
CA PHE A 89 -3.73 -0.16 11.83
C PHE A 89 -4.10 -0.34 13.32
N SER A 90 -5.10 0.40 13.80
CA SER A 90 -5.62 0.57 15.17
C SER A 90 -5.47 2.01 15.65
N TRP A 91 -6.23 2.35 16.68
CA TRP A 91 -6.10 3.59 17.44
C TRP A 91 -6.64 3.39 18.86
N ASP A 92 -6.53 4.37 19.75
CA ASP A 92 -7.03 4.26 21.14
C ASP A 92 -8.57 4.08 21.23
N TRP A 93 -9.29 4.40 20.16
CA TRP A 93 -10.74 4.20 20.01
C TRP A 93 -11.13 3.44 18.73
N GLY A 94 -10.16 2.84 18.03
CA GLY A 94 -10.37 2.27 16.69
C GLY A 94 -9.75 0.88 16.52
N PRO A 95 -10.47 -0.07 15.90
CA PRO A 95 -9.95 -1.40 15.62
C PRO A 95 -8.94 -1.40 14.46
N SER A 96 -8.16 -2.48 14.35
CA SER A 96 -7.22 -2.69 13.26
C SER A 96 -7.88 -3.35 12.05
N PHE A 97 -8.21 -2.56 11.02
CA PHE A 97 -8.73 -3.04 9.72
C PHE A 97 -7.95 -2.44 8.55
N PRO A 98 -6.69 -2.87 8.31
CA PRO A 98 -5.88 -2.39 7.21
C PRO A 98 -6.33 -3.03 5.87
N SER A 99 -7.50 -2.62 5.39
CA SER A 99 -8.11 -3.15 4.16
C SER A 99 -7.33 -2.82 2.89
N THR A 100 -7.53 -3.64 1.87
CA THR A 100 -7.06 -3.43 0.49
C THR A 100 -8.25 -3.31 -0.44
N GLY A 101 -8.26 -2.29 -1.29
CA GLY A 101 -9.33 -2.09 -2.26
C GLY A 101 -9.14 -0.79 -3.02
N ILE A 102 -9.88 -0.65 -4.11
CA ILE A 102 -10.01 0.61 -4.84
C ILE A 102 -11.10 1.41 -4.11
N TRP A 103 -10.73 2.56 -3.55
CA TRP A 103 -11.59 3.40 -2.69
C TRP A 103 -11.56 4.85 -3.16
#